data_AF-A0A059D9T5-F1
#
_entry.id   AF-A0A059D9T5-F1
#
_cell.length_a   1.000
_cell.length_b   1.000
_cell.length_c   1.000
_cell.angle_alpha   90.00
_cell.angle_beta   90.00
_cell.angle_gamma   90.00
#
_symmetry.space_group_name_H-M   'P 1'
#
loop_
_entity.id
_entity.type
_entity.pdbx_description
1 polymer ?
#
loop_
_entity_poly.entity_id
_entity_poly.type
_entity_poly.pdbx_seq_one_letter_code
_entity_poly.pdbx_strand_id
1 'polypeptide(L)'
;MSSWKSLLLRIGDKCPEYNSSDPKEHIETCYGALRRELDHSGSDILSFLLQSAEQLPHKIPFYGTVVGLLNLANEDFVKKLVDTTHTNFQDALDSEDCNRIRILMRFLTVIMCSKVLQPSSIVVVFETLLSSAATTVDEEKGNPSWQARADFYITCILSCLPWGGAELFEQVPEEIERVMVGIEAYLSIRKHVSDDGLLFFEDEDENEEGLKEKDFLEDLWGRIQILSSNGWKLNSVPRPHLSFEAQLVAGKSHDFGSVSCPPQPDPPSTLSVITYGKQKHDAELMYPQRIRRLNIFPEDKTEDLQPIDRFVVEEYLLDVLFYFNGW
;
A
#
# COMPACT_ATOMS: atom_id res chain seq x y z
N MET A 1 -5.85 24.84 17.21
CA MET A 1 -6.48 23.97 16.18
C MET A 1 -7.98 23.88 16.49
N SER A 2 -8.84 23.77 15.47
CA SER A 2 -10.25 23.45 15.72
C SER A 2 -10.37 22.09 16.43
N SER A 3 -11.40 21.93 17.27
CA SER A 3 -11.58 20.72 18.09
C SER A 3 -11.54 19.43 17.26
N TRP A 4 -12.16 19.42 16.08
CA TRP A 4 -12.19 18.25 15.20
C TRP A 4 -10.85 17.92 14.53
N LYS A 5 -10.01 18.92 14.21
CA LYS A 5 -8.67 18.69 13.63
C LYS A 5 -7.77 17.96 14.64
N SER A 6 -7.84 18.36 15.90
CA SER A 6 -7.07 17.70 16.98
C SER A 6 -7.52 16.26 17.19
N LEU A 7 -8.84 16.01 17.21
CA LEU A 7 -9.39 14.66 17.32
C LEU A 7 -8.93 13.78 16.16
N LEU A 8 -9.05 14.25 14.91
CA LEU A 8 -8.62 13.47 13.75
C LEU A 8 -7.12 13.13 13.81
N LEU A 9 -6.25 14.10 14.09
CA LEU A 9 -4.79 13.83 14.19
C LEU A 9 -4.45 12.83 15.30
N ARG A 10 -5.15 12.89 16.43
CA ARG A 10 -4.87 12.09 17.62
C ARG A 10 -5.64 10.77 17.68
N ILE A 11 -6.42 10.44 16.64
CA ILE A 11 -7.16 9.18 16.63
C ILE A 11 -6.21 7.99 16.80
N GLY A 12 -6.62 7.02 17.63
CA GLY A 12 -5.79 5.88 18.01
C GLY A 12 -4.66 6.16 19.03
N ASP A 13 -4.36 7.42 19.37
CA ASP A 13 -3.35 7.75 20.38
C ASP A 13 -3.91 7.65 21.80
N LYS A 14 -3.04 7.32 22.76
CA LYS A 14 -3.34 7.53 24.18
C LYS A 14 -3.15 9.00 24.52
N CYS A 15 -4.22 9.80 24.48
CA CYS A 15 -4.12 11.25 24.72
C CYS A 15 -5.35 11.81 25.47
N PRO A 16 -5.24 12.96 26.16
CA PRO A 16 -6.34 13.55 26.95
C PRO A 16 -7.56 13.96 26.12
N GLU A 17 -7.39 14.21 24.81
CA GLU A 17 -8.48 14.54 23.90
C GLU A 17 -9.50 13.41 23.76
N TYR A 18 -9.08 12.18 24.07
CA TYR A 18 -9.96 11.03 24.17
C TYR A 18 -10.03 10.57 25.64
N ASN A 19 -11.23 10.57 26.22
CA ASN A 19 -11.45 10.14 27.61
C ASN A 19 -11.35 8.61 27.79
N SER A 20 -10.92 7.89 26.77
CA SER A 20 -10.90 6.44 26.68
C SER A 20 -9.58 5.96 26.10
N SER A 21 -9.35 4.66 26.16
CA SER A 21 -8.29 4.00 25.40
C SER A 21 -8.85 3.03 24.35
N ASP A 22 -10.17 2.94 24.22
CA ASP A 22 -10.85 2.09 23.25
C ASP A 22 -10.84 2.75 21.86
N PRO A 23 -10.18 2.14 20.85
CA PRO A 23 -10.23 2.58 19.46
C PRO A 23 -11.63 2.88 18.93
N LYS A 24 -12.64 2.09 19.36
CA LYS A 24 -14.02 2.25 18.90
C LYS A 24 -14.60 3.59 19.36
N GLU A 25 -14.46 3.91 20.64
CA GLU A 25 -14.95 5.17 21.20
C GLU A 25 -14.22 6.39 20.60
N HIS A 26 -12.94 6.23 20.25
CA HIS A 26 -12.18 7.28 19.56
C HIS A 26 -12.77 7.59 18.17
N ILE A 27 -13.10 6.54 17.42
CA ILE A 27 -13.71 6.65 16.09
C ILE A 27 -15.10 7.28 16.19
N GLU A 28 -15.95 6.82 17.11
CA GLU A 28 -17.29 7.38 17.31
C GLU A 28 -17.24 8.87 17.68
N THR A 29 -16.31 9.24 18.59
CA THR A 29 -16.11 10.64 19.00
C THR A 29 -15.60 11.50 17.84
N CYS A 30 -14.62 11.02 17.07
CA CYS A 30 -14.07 11.71 15.91
C CYS A 30 -15.14 11.92 14.83
N TYR A 31 -15.82 10.83 14.45
CA TYR A 31 -16.93 10.85 13.50
C TYR A 31 -18.02 11.83 13.92
N GLY A 32 -18.44 11.79 15.19
CA GLY A 32 -19.46 12.70 15.72
C GLY A 32 -19.07 14.17 15.65
N ALA A 33 -17.79 14.49 15.87
CA ALA A 33 -17.27 15.85 15.72
C ALA A 33 -17.23 16.30 14.26
N LEU A 34 -16.70 15.47 13.36
CA LEU A 34 -16.62 15.78 11.92
C LEU A 34 -17.99 15.94 11.28
N ARG A 35 -18.94 15.06 11.61
CA ARG A 35 -20.30 15.10 11.07
C ARG A 35 -21.02 16.41 11.37
N ARG A 36 -20.83 16.99 12.56
CA ARG A 36 -21.46 18.27 12.94
C ARG A 36 -20.89 19.47 12.16
N GLU A 37 -19.63 19.37 11.76
CA GLU A 37 -18.90 20.42 11.07
C GLU A 37 -18.97 20.30 9.54
N LEU A 38 -19.55 19.21 9.03
CA LEU A 38 -19.49 18.85 7.61
C LEU A 38 -20.11 19.93 6.69
N ASP A 39 -21.24 20.50 7.10
CA ASP A 39 -21.96 21.53 6.32
C ASP A 39 -21.20 22.87 6.25
N HIS A 40 -20.37 23.15 7.27
CA HIS A 40 -19.66 24.43 7.40
C HIS A 40 -18.20 24.35 6.92
N SER A 41 -17.57 23.20 7.14
CA SER A 41 -16.12 22.98 7.00
C SER A 41 -15.79 21.79 6.09
N GLY A 42 -16.72 21.34 5.24
CA GLY A 42 -16.54 20.13 4.42
C GLY A 42 -15.24 20.12 3.60
N SER A 43 -14.90 21.21 2.91
CA SER A 43 -13.65 21.30 2.12
C SER A 43 -12.39 21.19 3.00
N ASP A 44 -12.42 21.83 4.18
CA ASP A 44 -11.34 21.76 5.16
C ASP A 44 -11.19 20.35 5.73
N ILE A 45 -12.31 19.67 6.01
CA ILE A 45 -12.31 18.29 6.51
C ILE A 45 -11.75 17.35 5.46
N LEU A 46 -12.19 17.46 4.21
CA LEU A 46 -11.71 16.63 3.10
C LEU A 46 -10.20 16.77 2.92
N SER A 47 -9.71 18.00 2.76
CA SER A 47 -8.28 18.27 2.58
C SER A 47 -7.45 17.79 3.76
N PHE A 48 -7.90 18.05 4.99
CA PHE A 48 -7.18 17.67 6.19
C PHE A 48 -7.16 16.15 6.42
N LEU A 49 -8.24 15.44 6.07
CA LEU A 49 -8.30 13.98 6.18
C LEU A 49 -7.34 13.32 5.20
N LEU A 50 -7.35 13.71 3.92
CA LEU A 50 -6.42 13.18 2.92
C LEU A 50 -4.97 13.49 3.27
N GLN A 51 -4.69 14.72 3.68
CA GLN A 51 -3.36 15.10 4.16
C GLN A 51 -2.93 14.26 5.37
N SER A 52 -3.83 14.01 6.32
CA SER A 52 -3.51 13.18 7.50
C SER A 52 -3.24 11.73 7.11
N ALA A 53 -3.99 11.17 6.15
CA ALA A 53 -3.74 9.82 5.65
C ALA A 53 -2.39 9.69 4.94
N GLU A 54 -2.00 10.70 4.15
CA GLU A 54 -0.69 10.74 3.48
C GLU A 54 0.47 10.94 4.48
N GLN A 55 0.27 11.74 5.52
CA GLN A 55 1.33 12.11 6.47
C GLN A 55 1.46 11.16 7.67
N LEU A 56 0.39 10.44 8.02
CA LEU A 56 0.38 9.48 9.13
C LEU A 56 -0.13 8.10 8.64
N PRO A 57 0.61 7.39 7.76
CA PRO A 57 0.12 6.17 7.13
C PRO A 57 -0.21 5.04 8.10
N HIS A 58 0.41 5.01 9.29
CA HIS A 58 0.11 4.06 10.37
C HIS A 58 -1.30 4.26 10.98
N LYS A 59 -1.93 5.42 10.75
CA LYS A 59 -3.30 5.72 11.20
C LYS A 59 -4.36 5.55 10.12
N ILE A 60 -3.98 5.19 8.89
CA ILE A 60 -4.90 4.95 7.77
C ILE A 60 -6.08 4.04 8.16
N PRO A 61 -5.92 2.92 8.90
CA PRO A 61 -7.05 2.09 9.31
C PRO A 61 -8.16 2.84 10.07
N PHE A 62 -7.78 3.80 10.92
CA PHE A 62 -8.71 4.63 11.67
C PHE A 62 -9.37 5.65 10.76
N TYR A 63 -8.60 6.33 9.91
CA TYR A 63 -9.13 7.30 8.94
C TYR A 63 -10.13 6.65 8.00
N GLY A 64 -9.80 5.48 7.43
CA GLY A 64 -10.72 4.80 6.51
C GLY A 64 -12.02 4.36 7.18
N THR A 65 -11.97 3.93 8.45
CA THR A 65 -13.20 3.61 9.20
C THR A 65 -14.06 4.86 9.42
N VAL A 66 -13.44 6.00 9.75
CA VAL A 66 -14.16 7.28 9.86
C VAL A 66 -14.77 7.69 8.53
N VAL A 67 -14.06 7.53 7.40
CA VAL A 67 -14.61 7.78 6.06
C VAL A 67 -15.81 6.87 5.78
N GLY A 68 -15.73 5.59 6.13
CA GLY A 68 -16.86 4.65 6.02
C GLY A 68 -18.10 5.12 6.79
N LEU A 69 -17.94 5.59 8.03
CA LEU A 69 -19.05 6.14 8.81
C LEU A 69 -19.58 7.47 8.25
N LEU A 70 -18.69 8.32 7.71
CA LEU A 70 -19.09 9.56 7.03
C LEU A 70 -19.90 9.26 5.75
N ASN A 71 -19.59 8.16 5.04
CA ASN A 71 -20.31 7.75 3.84
C ASN A 71 -21.79 7.44 4.14
N LEU A 72 -22.06 6.82 5.30
CA LEU A 72 -23.43 6.58 5.79
C LEU A 72 -24.19 7.88 6.09
N ALA A 73 -23.47 8.95 6.43
CA ALA A 73 -24.08 10.23 6.82
C ALA A 73 -24.23 11.20 5.64
N ASN A 74 -23.27 11.21 4.71
CA ASN A 74 -23.22 12.11 3.57
C ASN A 74 -22.44 11.47 2.41
N GLU A 75 -23.19 10.78 1.55
CA GLU A 75 -22.64 10.10 0.37
C GLU A 75 -21.94 11.08 -0.59
N ASP A 76 -22.51 12.27 -0.82
CA ASP A 76 -21.95 13.27 -1.73
C ASP A 76 -20.59 13.80 -1.28
N PHE A 77 -20.41 13.97 0.03
CA PHE A 77 -19.12 14.35 0.60
C PHE A 77 -18.07 13.26 0.37
N VAL A 78 -18.42 12.00 0.62
CA VAL A 78 -17.48 10.89 0.42
C VAL A 78 -17.22 10.63 -1.05
N LYS A 79 -18.20 10.83 -1.94
CA LYS A 79 -17.96 10.77 -3.38
C LYS A 79 -16.90 11.80 -3.81
N LYS A 80 -16.97 13.03 -3.31
CA LYS A 80 -15.92 14.05 -3.56
C LYS A 80 -14.56 13.64 -3.00
N LEU A 81 -14.53 12.97 -1.84
CA LEU A 81 -13.30 12.44 -1.27
C LEU A 81 -12.70 11.34 -2.16
N VAL A 82 -13.53 10.42 -2.65
CA VAL A 82 -13.12 9.38 -3.61
C VAL A 82 -12.57 10.00 -4.89
N ASP A 83 -13.27 10.98 -5.46
CA ASP A 83 -12.83 11.69 -6.68
C ASP A 83 -11.52 12.44 -6.47
N THR A 84 -11.34 13.09 -5.33
CA THR A 84 -10.08 13.76 -4.99
C THR A 84 -8.96 12.75 -4.77
N THR A 85 -9.25 11.60 -4.17
CA THR A 85 -8.27 10.53 -3.98
C THR A 85 -7.85 9.93 -5.32
N HIS A 86 -8.79 9.76 -6.26
CA HIS A 86 -8.50 9.33 -7.63
C HIS A 86 -7.55 10.31 -8.32
N THR A 87 -7.86 11.61 -8.33
CA THR A 87 -6.97 12.64 -8.88
C THR A 87 -5.59 12.61 -8.23
N ASN A 88 -5.52 12.55 -6.90
CA ASN A 88 -4.23 12.49 -6.18
C ASN A 88 -3.42 11.25 -6.54
N PHE A 89 -4.08 10.11 -6.75
CA PHE A 89 -3.43 8.86 -7.13
C PHE A 89 -2.93 8.90 -8.57
N GLN A 90 -3.74 9.43 -9.50
CA GLN A 90 -3.30 9.64 -10.88
C GLN A 90 -2.13 10.62 -10.95
N ASP A 91 -2.19 11.74 -10.22
CA ASP A 91 -1.09 12.70 -10.13
C ASP A 91 0.19 12.05 -9.57
N ALA A 92 0.07 11.16 -8.59
CA ALA A 92 1.20 10.42 -8.03
C ALA A 92 1.80 9.44 -9.04
N LEU A 93 0.97 8.78 -9.86
CA LEU A 93 1.44 7.94 -10.97
C LEU A 93 2.16 8.78 -12.03
N ASP A 94 1.57 9.90 -12.44
CA ASP A 94 2.09 10.78 -13.50
C ASP A 94 3.39 11.48 -13.10
N SER A 95 3.54 11.80 -11.81
CA SER A 95 4.77 12.37 -11.23
C SER A 95 5.76 11.32 -10.74
N GLU A 96 5.43 10.04 -10.86
CA GLU A 96 6.26 8.91 -10.45
C GLU A 96 6.66 8.95 -8.96
N ASP A 97 5.81 9.55 -8.11
CA ASP A 97 6.03 9.66 -6.67
C ASP A 97 5.75 8.34 -5.97
N CYS A 98 6.80 7.52 -5.85
CA CYS A 98 6.74 6.19 -5.27
C CYS A 98 6.13 6.16 -3.86
N ASN A 99 6.40 7.17 -3.03
CA ASN A 99 5.88 7.21 -1.67
C ASN A 99 4.38 7.48 -1.66
N ARG A 100 3.94 8.48 -2.43
CA ARG A 100 2.51 8.81 -2.53
C ARG A 100 1.73 7.66 -3.16
N ILE A 101 2.23 7.01 -4.21
CA ILE A 101 1.59 5.83 -4.81
C ILE A 101 1.37 4.73 -3.76
N ARG A 102 2.41 4.36 -3.01
CA ARG A 102 2.33 3.30 -1.98
C ARG A 102 1.34 3.65 -0.86
N ILE A 103 1.39 4.89 -0.36
CA ILE A 103 0.52 5.33 0.73
C ILE A 103 -0.94 5.41 0.28
N LEU A 104 -1.20 5.96 -0.92
CA LEU A 104 -2.54 6.05 -1.48
C LEU A 104 -3.10 4.66 -1.79
N MET A 105 -2.31 3.73 -2.34
CA MET A 105 -2.73 2.32 -2.51
C MET A 105 -3.19 1.67 -1.20
N ARG A 106 -2.47 1.92 -0.11
CA ARG A 106 -2.88 1.45 1.22
C ARG A 106 -4.17 2.12 1.69
N PHE A 107 -4.32 3.43 1.48
CA PHE A 107 -5.54 4.16 1.81
C PHE A 107 -6.75 3.64 1.03
N LEU A 108 -6.63 3.45 -0.28
CA LEU A 108 -7.66 2.87 -1.16
C LEU A 108 -8.12 1.49 -0.66
N THR A 109 -7.15 0.63 -0.33
CA THR A 109 -7.42 -0.71 0.21
C THR A 109 -8.20 -0.64 1.53
N VAL A 110 -7.85 0.28 2.43
CA VAL A 110 -8.53 0.41 3.72
C VAL A 110 -9.94 1.01 3.60
N ILE A 111 -10.15 1.99 2.72
CA ILE A 111 -11.51 2.54 2.51
C ILE A 111 -12.41 1.53 1.79
N MET A 112 -11.86 0.63 0.97
CA MET A 112 -12.57 -0.55 0.45
C MET A 112 -13.01 -1.48 1.61
N CYS A 113 -12.13 -1.83 2.55
CA CYS A 113 -12.51 -2.61 3.74
C CYS A 113 -13.60 -1.90 4.58
N SER A 114 -13.66 -0.57 4.51
CA SER A 114 -14.68 0.24 5.19
C SER A 114 -15.96 0.43 4.37
N LYS A 115 -16.16 -0.39 3.32
CA LYS A 115 -17.32 -0.41 2.39
C LYS A 115 -17.51 0.88 1.58
N VAL A 116 -16.48 1.72 1.48
CA VAL A 116 -16.51 2.98 0.70
C VAL A 116 -16.27 2.72 -0.78
N LEU A 117 -15.33 1.85 -1.12
CA LEU A 117 -15.02 1.47 -2.50
C LEU A 117 -15.48 0.06 -2.82
N GLN A 118 -15.87 -0.16 -4.07
CA GLN A 118 -16.14 -1.50 -4.58
C GLN A 118 -14.83 -2.29 -4.66
N PRO A 119 -14.78 -3.55 -4.18
CA PRO A 119 -13.57 -4.38 -4.28
C PRO A 119 -13.06 -4.55 -5.70
N SER A 120 -13.96 -4.74 -6.68
CA SER A 120 -13.58 -4.87 -8.10
C SER A 120 -12.85 -3.64 -8.64
N SER A 121 -13.19 -2.42 -8.19
CA SER A 121 -12.48 -1.22 -8.62
C SER A 121 -11.02 -1.21 -8.16
N ILE A 122 -10.73 -1.78 -6.98
CA ILE A 122 -9.34 -1.95 -6.50
C ILE A 122 -8.60 -3.00 -7.34
N VAL A 123 -9.28 -4.10 -7.70
CA VAL A 123 -8.68 -5.13 -8.57
C VAL A 123 -8.33 -4.55 -9.94
N VAL A 124 -9.16 -3.68 -10.52
CA VAL A 124 -8.85 -2.98 -11.78
C VAL A 124 -7.57 -2.14 -11.68
N VAL A 125 -7.33 -1.47 -10.55
CA VAL A 125 -6.06 -0.76 -10.30
C VAL A 125 -4.89 -1.75 -10.27
N PHE A 126 -5.05 -2.89 -9.60
CA PHE A 126 -4.00 -3.93 -9.55
C PHE A 126 -3.70 -4.50 -10.94
N GLU A 127 -4.73 -4.83 -11.72
CA GLU A 127 -4.61 -5.34 -13.08
C GLU A 127 -3.90 -4.31 -14.00
N THR A 128 -4.18 -3.01 -13.81
CA THR A 128 -3.51 -1.93 -14.55
C THR A 128 -2.01 -1.84 -14.25
N LEU A 129 -1.65 -1.83 -12.97
CA LEU A 129 -0.25 -1.80 -12.51
C LEU A 129 0.51 -3.06 -12.95
N LEU A 130 -0.11 -4.23 -12.80
CA LEU A 130 0.43 -5.53 -13.20
C LEU A 130 0.63 -5.62 -14.71
N SER A 131 -0.35 -5.19 -15.51
CA SER A 131 -0.26 -5.15 -16.97
C SER A 131 0.89 -4.25 -17.43
N SER A 132 1.05 -3.08 -16.79
CA SER A 132 2.18 -2.19 -17.05
C SER A 132 3.51 -2.86 -16.72
N ALA A 133 3.61 -3.54 -15.57
CA ALA A 133 4.82 -4.24 -15.14
C ALA A 133 5.21 -5.37 -16.11
N ALA A 134 4.25 -6.23 -16.48
CA ALA A 134 4.46 -7.32 -17.42
C ALA A 134 4.89 -6.79 -18.81
N THR A 135 4.29 -5.71 -19.28
CA THR A 135 4.66 -5.09 -20.57
C THR A 135 6.07 -4.48 -20.51
N THR A 136 6.48 -3.91 -19.37
CA THR A 136 7.81 -3.30 -19.23
C THR A 136 8.93 -4.33 -19.35
N VAL A 137 8.74 -5.54 -18.82
CA VAL A 137 9.76 -6.61 -18.84
C VAL A 137 9.72 -7.49 -20.10
N ASP A 138 8.74 -7.30 -20.98
CA ASP A 138 8.65 -7.98 -22.26
C ASP A 138 9.85 -7.62 -23.14
N GLU A 139 10.61 -8.62 -23.61
CA GLU A 139 11.84 -8.40 -24.40
C GLU A 139 11.56 -7.90 -25.83
N GLU A 140 10.36 -8.12 -26.37
CA GLU A 140 10.01 -7.75 -27.75
C GLU A 140 9.34 -6.37 -27.83
N LYS A 141 8.48 -6.06 -26.85
CA LYS A 141 7.60 -4.88 -26.85
C LYS A 141 7.91 -3.88 -25.75
N GLY A 142 8.66 -4.29 -24.73
CA GLY A 142 8.95 -3.52 -23.54
C GLY A 142 10.34 -2.87 -23.54
N ASN A 143 10.74 -2.44 -22.34
CA ASN A 143 12.08 -1.98 -22.05
C ASN A 143 12.54 -2.57 -20.70
N PRO A 144 13.17 -3.76 -20.70
CA PRO A 144 13.61 -4.42 -19.48
C PRO A 144 14.64 -3.65 -18.65
N SER A 145 15.27 -2.59 -19.19
CA SER A 145 16.10 -1.67 -18.37
C SER A 145 15.27 -1.00 -17.27
N TRP A 146 13.97 -0.84 -17.47
CA TRP A 146 13.05 -0.21 -16.52
C TRP A 146 12.36 -1.21 -15.59
N GLN A 147 12.90 -2.41 -15.42
CA GLN A 147 12.35 -3.41 -14.51
C GLN A 147 12.16 -2.87 -13.07
N ALA A 148 12.99 -1.91 -12.61
CA ALA A 148 12.80 -1.27 -11.31
C ALA A 148 11.40 -0.67 -11.11
N ARG A 149 10.84 -0.05 -12.16
CA ARG A 149 9.46 0.46 -12.18
C ARG A 149 8.43 -0.67 -12.11
N ALA A 150 8.66 -1.74 -12.87
CA ALA A 150 7.79 -2.91 -12.90
C ALA A 150 7.76 -3.61 -11.52
N ASP A 151 8.93 -3.84 -10.93
CA ASP A 151 9.09 -4.43 -9.59
C ASP A 151 8.43 -3.55 -8.52
N PHE A 152 8.54 -2.21 -8.64
CA PHE A 152 7.87 -1.27 -7.75
C PHE A 152 6.34 -1.42 -7.82
N TYR A 153 5.74 -1.51 -9.01
CA TYR A 153 4.29 -1.71 -9.14
C TYR A 153 3.81 -3.01 -8.52
N ILE A 154 4.54 -4.12 -8.72
CA ILE A 154 4.21 -5.39 -8.07
C ILE A 154 4.38 -5.28 -6.55
N THR A 155 5.42 -4.59 -6.08
CA THR A 155 5.61 -4.29 -4.66
C THR A 155 4.44 -3.50 -4.08
N CYS A 156 3.91 -2.50 -4.78
CA CYS A 156 2.73 -1.74 -4.36
C CYS A 156 1.49 -2.63 -4.20
N ILE A 157 1.25 -3.54 -5.14
CA ILE A 157 0.13 -4.49 -5.05
C ILE A 157 0.33 -5.38 -3.82
N LEU A 158 1.47 -6.07 -3.71
CA LEU A 158 1.73 -7.00 -2.60
C LEU A 158 1.73 -6.33 -1.23
N SER A 159 2.30 -5.13 -1.13
CA SER A 159 2.45 -4.40 0.14
C SER A 159 1.13 -3.87 0.69
N CYS A 160 0.06 -3.73 -0.10
CA CYS A 160 -1.24 -3.29 0.40
C CYS A 160 -2.14 -4.46 0.86
N LEU A 161 -1.88 -5.70 0.41
CA LEU A 161 -2.69 -6.88 0.74
C LEU A 161 -2.80 -7.19 2.26
N PRO A 162 -1.82 -6.91 3.14
CA PRO A 162 -2.02 -7.10 4.58
C PRO A 162 -3.18 -6.27 5.17
N TRP A 163 -3.58 -5.18 4.51
CA TRP A 163 -4.66 -4.30 4.96
C TRP A 163 -6.05 -4.69 4.44
N GLY A 164 -6.14 -5.45 3.34
CA GLY A 164 -7.44 -5.75 2.72
C GLY A 164 -7.52 -7.02 1.88
N GLY A 165 -6.48 -7.86 1.87
CA GLY A 165 -6.47 -9.13 1.13
C GLY A 165 -7.57 -10.09 1.59
N ALA A 166 -7.87 -10.13 2.90
CA ALA A 166 -9.00 -10.92 3.42
C ALA A 166 -10.33 -10.53 2.75
N GLU A 167 -10.59 -9.23 2.68
CA GLU A 167 -11.82 -8.65 2.13
C GLU A 167 -11.93 -8.90 0.61
N LEU A 168 -10.82 -8.74 -0.12
CA LEU A 168 -10.77 -9.00 -1.56
C LEU A 168 -11.05 -10.47 -1.88
N PHE A 169 -10.44 -11.40 -1.13
CA PHE A 169 -10.64 -12.83 -1.32
C PHE A 169 -12.04 -13.30 -0.89
N GLU A 170 -12.67 -12.60 0.05
CA GLU A 170 -14.05 -12.88 0.42
C GLU A 170 -15.05 -12.37 -0.62
N GLN A 171 -14.88 -11.14 -1.11
CA GLN A 171 -15.87 -10.50 -1.97
C GLN A 171 -15.66 -10.74 -3.47
N VAL A 172 -14.41 -10.81 -3.94
CA VAL A 172 -14.05 -10.93 -5.37
C VAL A 172 -12.95 -11.99 -5.60
N PRO A 173 -13.12 -13.24 -5.12
CA PRO A 173 -12.08 -14.28 -5.14
C PRO A 173 -11.51 -14.55 -6.54
N GLU A 174 -12.37 -14.63 -7.56
CA GLU A 174 -11.93 -14.92 -8.93
C GLU A 174 -11.05 -13.80 -9.50
N GLU A 175 -11.40 -12.54 -9.25
CA GLU A 175 -10.68 -11.39 -9.78
C GLU A 175 -9.31 -11.24 -9.11
N ILE A 176 -9.27 -11.37 -7.77
CA ILE A 176 -7.99 -11.29 -7.04
C ILE A 176 -7.10 -12.51 -7.32
N GLU A 177 -7.65 -13.71 -7.52
CA GLU A 177 -6.87 -14.89 -7.92
C GLU A 177 -6.17 -14.68 -9.27
N ARG A 178 -6.84 -14.04 -10.25
CA ARG A 178 -6.19 -13.68 -11.52
C ARG A 178 -5.00 -12.74 -11.33
N VAL A 179 -5.12 -11.75 -10.43
CA VAL A 179 -3.99 -10.86 -10.09
C VAL A 179 -2.84 -11.66 -9.49
N MET A 180 -3.11 -12.56 -8.55
CA MET A 180 -2.09 -13.39 -7.90
C MET A 180 -1.37 -14.30 -8.91
N VAL A 181 -2.11 -14.93 -9.82
CA VAL A 181 -1.53 -15.74 -10.90
C VAL A 181 -0.68 -14.88 -11.84
N GLY A 182 -1.13 -13.67 -12.16
CA GLY A 182 -0.36 -12.76 -13.00
C GLY A 182 0.91 -12.24 -12.32
N ILE A 183 0.91 -12.05 -11.00
CA ILE A 183 2.12 -11.72 -10.23
C ILE A 183 3.12 -12.88 -10.28
N GLU A 184 2.67 -14.13 -10.07
CA GLU A 184 3.53 -15.31 -10.20
C GLU A 184 4.13 -15.40 -11.62
N ALA A 185 3.32 -15.16 -12.66
CA ALA A 185 3.80 -15.13 -14.04
C ALA A 185 4.85 -14.03 -14.26
N TYR A 186 4.62 -12.82 -13.73
CA TYR A 186 5.61 -11.73 -13.77
C TYR A 186 6.94 -12.13 -13.10
N LEU A 187 6.88 -12.70 -11.90
CA LEU A 187 8.08 -13.15 -11.17
C LEU A 187 8.87 -14.21 -11.94
N SER A 188 8.21 -15.02 -12.76
CA SER A 188 8.86 -16.05 -13.58
C SER A 188 9.60 -15.52 -14.81
N ILE A 189 9.22 -14.33 -15.32
CA ILE A 189 9.79 -13.74 -16.55
C ILE A 189 10.78 -12.61 -16.29
N ARG A 190 10.68 -11.95 -15.13
CA ARG A 190 11.58 -10.85 -14.78
C ARG A 190 13.02 -11.35 -14.59
N LYS A 191 14.00 -10.47 -14.77
CA LYS A 191 15.40 -10.77 -14.46
C LYS A 191 15.61 -10.69 -12.96
N HIS A 192 16.20 -11.73 -12.38
CA HIS A 192 16.52 -11.73 -10.95
C HIS A 192 17.54 -10.62 -10.62
N VAL A 193 17.29 -9.86 -9.55
CA VAL A 193 18.17 -8.78 -9.10
C VAL A 193 19.13 -9.34 -8.04
N SER A 194 20.27 -9.87 -8.48
CA SER A 194 21.37 -10.27 -7.60
C SER A 194 22.39 -9.14 -7.48
N ASP A 195 22.62 -8.64 -6.27
CA ASP A 195 23.69 -7.67 -6.01
C ASP A 195 24.59 -8.19 -4.87
N ASP A 196 25.49 -9.11 -5.23
CA ASP A 196 26.45 -9.73 -4.31
C ASP A 196 27.35 -8.69 -3.61
N GLY A 197 27.46 -7.48 -4.17
CA GLY A 197 28.24 -6.36 -3.61
C GLY A 197 27.59 -5.60 -2.46
N LEU A 198 26.34 -5.90 -2.11
CA LEU A 198 25.58 -5.23 -1.05
C LEU A 198 25.19 -6.17 0.10
N LEU A 199 25.89 -7.30 0.22
CA LEU A 199 25.88 -8.14 1.42
C LEU A 199 26.33 -7.30 2.62
N PHE A 200 25.42 -7.07 3.57
CA PHE A 200 25.74 -6.36 4.81
C PHE A 200 26.59 -7.23 5.76
N PHE A 201 26.49 -8.55 5.62
CA PHE A 201 27.21 -9.55 6.40
C PHE A 201 27.70 -10.66 5.46
N GLU A 202 28.88 -11.22 5.71
CA GLU A 202 29.32 -12.48 5.09
C GLU A 202 28.57 -13.62 5.78
N ASP A 203 27.93 -14.51 5.02
CA ASP A 203 27.32 -15.72 5.59
C ASP A 203 28.42 -16.62 6.16
N GLU A 204 28.48 -16.76 7.48
CA GLU A 204 29.42 -17.67 8.16
C GLU A 204 28.97 -19.14 8.09
N ASP A 205 27.73 -19.41 7.67
CA ASP A 205 27.14 -20.76 7.62
C ASP A 205 27.22 -21.37 6.20
N GLU A 206 28.34 -22.03 5.89
CA GLU A 206 28.58 -22.84 4.68
C GLU A 206 27.57 -24.01 4.48
N ASN A 207 26.56 -24.18 5.34
CA ASN A 207 25.58 -25.26 5.26
C ASN A 207 24.24 -24.87 4.61
N GLU A 208 24.04 -23.59 4.22
CA GLU A 208 22.87 -23.15 3.45
C GLU A 208 23.14 -23.06 1.93
N GLU A 209 23.97 -23.96 1.38
CA GLU A 209 24.33 -24.08 -0.05
C GLU A 209 23.16 -24.41 -1.03
N GLY A 210 21.90 -24.14 -0.68
CA GLY A 210 20.73 -24.54 -1.47
C GLY A 210 19.63 -23.50 -1.67
N LEU A 211 19.57 -22.43 -0.87
CA LEU A 211 18.60 -21.36 -1.07
C LEU A 211 19.25 -20.32 -1.98
N LYS A 212 18.86 -20.27 -3.26
CA LYS A 212 19.05 -19.05 -4.05
C LYS A 212 18.52 -17.90 -3.20
N GLU A 213 19.40 -16.99 -2.81
CA GLU A 213 19.04 -15.89 -1.94
C GLU A 213 17.93 -15.09 -2.61
N LYS A 214 16.73 -15.15 -2.02
CA LYS A 214 15.55 -14.49 -2.58
C LYS A 214 15.77 -12.98 -2.52
N ASP A 215 15.48 -12.29 -3.61
CA ASP A 215 15.42 -10.83 -3.53
C ASP A 215 14.20 -10.37 -2.73
N PHE A 216 14.16 -9.08 -2.39
CA PHE A 216 13.09 -8.52 -1.57
C PHE A 216 11.68 -8.80 -2.11
N LEU A 217 11.48 -8.77 -3.43
CA LEU A 217 10.15 -8.96 -4.01
C LEU A 217 9.73 -10.43 -3.95
N GLU A 218 10.67 -11.36 -4.16
CA GLU A 218 10.46 -12.81 -3.98
C GLU A 218 10.18 -13.16 -2.51
N ASP A 219 10.87 -12.53 -1.56
CA ASP A 219 10.59 -12.67 -0.12
C ASP A 219 9.19 -12.14 0.22
N LEU A 220 8.84 -10.93 -0.24
CA LEU A 220 7.51 -10.35 -0.01
C LEU A 220 6.41 -11.23 -0.61
N TRP A 221 6.60 -11.74 -1.82
CA TRP A 221 5.68 -12.68 -2.45
C TRP A 221 5.46 -13.93 -1.59
N GLY A 222 6.55 -14.56 -1.14
CA GLY A 222 6.47 -15.73 -0.26
C GLY A 222 5.70 -15.46 1.04
N ARG A 223 5.87 -14.27 1.63
CA ARG A 223 5.13 -13.87 2.84
C ARG A 223 3.64 -13.66 2.57
N ILE A 224 3.29 -13.10 1.42
CA ILE A 224 1.89 -12.95 1.01
C ILE A 224 1.25 -14.32 0.76
N GLN A 225 1.96 -15.24 0.12
CA GLN A 225 1.48 -16.62 -0.06
C GLN A 225 1.21 -17.31 1.29
N ILE A 226 2.13 -17.18 2.26
CA ILE A 226 1.94 -17.70 3.62
C ILE A 226 0.77 -17.02 4.33
N LEU A 227 0.63 -15.69 4.20
CA LEU A 227 -0.50 -14.95 4.77
C LEU A 227 -1.83 -15.45 4.19
N SER A 228 -1.88 -15.65 2.87
CA SER A 228 -3.05 -16.17 2.16
C SER A 228 -3.42 -17.58 2.63
N SER A 229 -2.45 -18.50 2.69
CA SER A 229 -2.68 -19.88 3.15
C SER A 229 -3.11 -19.96 4.63
N ASN A 230 -2.73 -18.96 5.43
CA ASN A 230 -3.09 -18.86 6.84
C ASN A 230 -4.38 -18.06 7.08
N GLY A 231 -5.18 -17.82 6.04
CA GLY A 231 -6.49 -17.19 6.14
C GLY A 231 -6.42 -15.70 6.47
N TRP A 232 -5.39 -15.00 5.98
CA TRP A 232 -5.22 -13.54 6.11
C TRP A 232 -5.18 -13.03 7.55
N LYS A 233 -4.70 -13.87 8.48
CA LYS A 233 -4.51 -13.53 9.90
C LYS A 233 -3.15 -12.88 10.11
N LEU A 234 -3.16 -11.69 10.71
CA LEU A 234 -1.98 -10.96 11.18
C LEU A 234 -2.39 -10.03 12.33
N ASN A 235 -1.44 -9.64 13.17
CA ASN A 235 -1.70 -8.84 14.37
C ASN A 235 -1.29 -7.36 14.23
N SER A 236 -0.44 -7.04 13.25
CA SER A 236 0.22 -5.74 13.15
C SER A 236 -0.61 -4.67 12.44
N VAL A 237 -1.68 -5.04 11.74
CA VAL A 237 -2.60 -4.08 11.11
C VAL A 237 -3.86 -3.93 11.96
N PRO A 238 -4.13 -2.74 12.53
CA PRO A 238 -5.41 -2.47 13.18
C PRO A 238 -6.57 -2.63 12.19
N ARG A 239 -7.65 -3.30 12.61
CA ARG A 239 -8.88 -3.47 11.81
C ARG A 239 -10.12 -2.87 12.49
N PRO A 240 -10.13 -1.55 12.78
CA PRO A 240 -11.22 -0.94 13.53
C PRO A 240 -12.58 -1.01 12.82
N HIS A 241 -12.61 -1.12 11.49
CA HIS A 241 -13.83 -1.25 10.70
C HIS A 241 -14.67 -2.47 11.08
N LEU A 242 -14.06 -3.56 11.58
CA LEU A 242 -14.77 -4.77 12.01
C LEU A 242 -15.79 -4.48 13.14
N SER A 243 -15.45 -3.58 14.06
CA SER A 243 -16.36 -3.17 15.15
C SER A 243 -17.59 -2.39 14.66
N PHE A 244 -17.57 -1.95 13.40
CA PHE A 244 -18.63 -1.15 12.77
C PHE A 244 -19.26 -1.86 11.56
N GLU A 245 -18.90 -3.11 11.28
CA GLU A 245 -19.28 -3.84 10.07
C GLU A 245 -20.80 -3.79 9.82
N ALA A 246 -21.61 -4.09 10.83
CA ALA A 246 -23.06 -4.05 10.74
C ALA A 246 -23.65 -2.69 10.33
N GLN A 247 -22.95 -1.59 10.61
CA GLN A 247 -23.34 -0.25 10.15
C GLN A 247 -22.83 0.01 8.72
N LEU A 248 -21.57 -0.34 8.46
CA LEU A 248 -20.89 -0.04 7.20
C LEU A 248 -21.53 -0.77 6.01
N VAL A 249 -22.05 -1.97 6.20
CA VAL A 249 -22.74 -2.73 5.13
C VAL A 249 -24.02 -2.07 4.62
N ALA A 250 -24.59 -1.11 5.38
CA ALA A 250 -25.74 -0.33 4.91
C ALA A 250 -25.34 0.81 3.95
N GLY A 251 -24.04 1.10 3.85
CA GLY A 251 -23.50 2.16 3.00
C GLY A 251 -23.39 1.74 1.54
N LYS A 252 -23.49 2.73 0.65
CA LYS A 252 -23.27 2.50 -0.78
C LYS A 252 -21.77 2.59 -1.08
N SER A 253 -21.25 1.57 -1.75
CA SER A 253 -19.88 1.58 -2.27
C SER A 253 -19.79 2.33 -3.60
N HIS A 254 -18.72 3.09 -3.75
CA HIS A 254 -18.41 3.90 -4.91
C HIS A 254 -17.46 3.15 -5.83
N ASP A 255 -17.61 3.39 -7.14
CA ASP A 255 -16.58 3.01 -8.10
C ASP A 255 -15.41 4.00 -8.02
N PHE A 256 -14.19 3.49 -8.16
CA PHE A 256 -12.98 4.33 -8.15
C PHE A 256 -12.66 4.92 -9.53
N GLY A 257 -13.18 4.35 -10.61
CA GLY A 257 -12.79 4.68 -11.97
C GLY A 257 -11.47 4.02 -12.39
N SER A 258 -11.19 4.08 -13.70
CA SER A 258 -9.92 3.60 -14.26
C SER A 258 -8.78 4.57 -13.96
N VAL A 259 -7.58 4.03 -13.78
CA VAL A 259 -6.32 4.78 -13.70
C VAL A 259 -5.45 4.41 -14.89
N SER A 260 -4.44 5.22 -15.20
CA SER A 260 -3.45 4.92 -16.24
C SER A 260 -2.04 5.04 -15.70
N CYS A 261 -1.19 4.07 -16.01
CA CYS A 261 0.24 4.19 -15.78
C CYS A 261 0.85 5.18 -16.81
N PRO A 262 1.94 5.88 -16.46
CA PRO A 262 2.75 6.63 -17.41
C PRO A 262 3.13 5.78 -18.62
N PRO A 263 3.39 6.39 -19.79
CA PRO A 263 3.77 5.65 -20.99
C PRO A 263 4.98 4.74 -20.76
N GLN A 264 5.06 3.67 -21.57
CA GLN A 264 6.20 2.76 -21.52
C GLN A 264 7.48 3.52 -21.87
N PRO A 265 8.57 3.34 -21.11
CA PRO A 265 9.85 3.97 -21.44
C PRO A 265 10.38 3.45 -22.77
N ASP A 266 10.80 4.35 -23.67
CA ASP A 266 11.31 3.96 -24.98
C ASP A 266 12.57 3.07 -24.86
N PRO A 267 12.66 1.98 -25.64
CA PRO A 267 13.88 1.19 -25.71
C PRO A 267 15.04 2.04 -26.26
N PRO A 268 16.28 1.73 -25.89
CA PRO A 268 17.42 2.53 -26.29
C PRO A 268 17.60 2.50 -27.81
N SER A 269 17.68 3.67 -28.43
CA SER A 269 17.83 3.85 -29.89
C SER A 269 19.12 3.24 -30.45
N THR A 270 20.13 3.03 -29.61
CA THR A 270 21.33 2.24 -29.92
C THR A 270 21.49 1.15 -28.86
N LEU A 271 21.42 -0.11 -29.29
CA LEU A 271 21.64 -1.29 -28.45
C LEU A 271 23.12 -1.41 -28.10
N SER A 272 23.56 -0.61 -27.13
CA SER A 272 24.87 -0.74 -26.49
C SER A 272 24.68 -1.08 -25.01
N VAL A 273 25.60 -1.87 -24.46
CA VAL A 273 25.61 -2.21 -23.03
C VAL A 273 25.62 -0.95 -22.16
N ILE A 274 26.29 0.11 -22.62
CA ILE A 274 26.38 1.39 -21.91
C ILE A 274 25.01 2.10 -21.87
N THR A 275 24.29 2.16 -23.00
CA THR A 275 22.97 2.80 -23.06
C THR A 275 21.95 2.07 -22.18
N TYR A 276 21.98 0.73 -22.23
CA TYR A 276 21.14 -0.12 -21.38
C TYR A 276 21.44 0.10 -19.89
N GLY A 277 22.73 0.12 -19.52
CA GLY A 277 23.17 0.36 -18.15
C GLY A 277 22.75 1.73 -17.63
N LYS A 278 22.81 2.77 -18.48
CA LYS A 278 22.35 4.12 -18.12
C LYS A 278 20.85 4.15 -17.83
N GLN A 279 20.01 3.62 -18.73
CA GLN A 279 18.57 3.58 -18.51
C GLN A 279 18.20 2.77 -17.27
N LYS A 280 18.89 1.66 -17.02
CA LYS A 280 18.71 0.87 -15.80
C LYS A 280 19.01 1.70 -14.55
N HIS A 281 20.14 2.40 -14.53
CA HIS A 281 20.50 3.26 -13.41
C HIS A 281 19.49 4.41 -13.20
N ASP A 282 19.04 5.05 -14.27
CA ASP A 282 18.03 6.12 -14.20
C ASP A 282 16.71 5.57 -13.62
N ALA A 283 16.30 4.37 -14.02
CA ALA A 283 15.12 3.70 -13.47
C ALA A 283 15.28 3.35 -11.98
N GLU A 284 16.45 2.87 -11.54
CA GLU A 284 16.74 2.55 -10.13
C GLU A 284 16.78 3.80 -9.24
N LEU A 285 17.22 4.94 -9.76
CA LEU A 285 17.18 6.22 -9.04
C LEU A 285 15.75 6.71 -8.82
N MET A 286 14.91 6.54 -9.83
CA MET A 286 13.51 6.97 -9.80
C MET A 286 12.60 6.01 -9.04
N TYR A 287 12.91 4.71 -9.10
CA TYR A 287 12.20 3.63 -8.42
C TYR A 287 13.18 2.87 -7.51
N PRO A 288 13.50 3.43 -6.33
CA PRO A 288 14.48 2.82 -5.42
C PRO A 288 14.04 1.42 -5.00
N GLN A 289 14.85 0.42 -5.35
CA GLN A 289 14.58 -0.96 -4.97
C GLN A 289 15.08 -1.23 -3.56
N ARG A 290 14.30 -1.98 -2.77
CA ARG A 290 14.83 -2.63 -1.58
C ARG A 290 15.57 -3.86 -2.06
N ILE A 291 16.88 -3.85 -1.94
CA ILE A 291 17.72 -4.89 -2.53
C ILE A 291 17.63 -6.16 -1.67
N ARG A 292 17.85 -6.01 -0.36
CA ARG A 292 17.72 -7.10 0.63
C ARG A 292 17.15 -6.61 1.94
N ARG A 293 16.67 -7.56 2.74
CA ARG A 293 16.23 -7.29 4.10
C ARG A 293 17.43 -7.13 5.02
N LEU A 294 17.47 -6.04 5.75
CA LEU A 294 18.46 -5.86 6.81
C LEU A 294 17.97 -6.57 8.09
N ASN A 295 18.47 -7.78 8.33
CA ASN A 295 18.19 -8.55 9.55
C ASN A 295 19.23 -8.21 10.64
N ILE A 296 19.01 -7.13 11.38
CA ILE A 296 19.92 -6.75 12.50
C ILE A 296 19.58 -7.52 13.79
N PHE A 297 18.36 -8.02 13.90
CA PHE A 297 17.91 -8.80 15.04
C PHE A 297 17.91 -10.29 14.70
N PRO A 298 18.48 -11.14 15.57
CA PRO A 298 18.47 -12.58 15.34
C PRO A 298 17.04 -13.13 15.43
N GLU A 299 16.79 -14.22 14.70
CA GLU A 299 15.44 -14.78 14.54
C GLU A 299 14.80 -15.19 15.88
N ASP A 300 15.63 -15.62 16.84
CA ASP A 300 15.26 -15.99 18.21
C ASP A 300 14.62 -14.83 19.01
N LYS A 301 14.88 -13.58 18.60
CA LYS A 301 14.28 -12.37 19.20
C LYS A 301 12.97 -11.97 18.56
N THR A 302 12.60 -12.63 17.46
CA THR A 302 11.37 -12.36 16.69
C THR A 302 10.47 -13.58 16.55
N GLU A 303 10.70 -14.66 17.30
CA GLU A 303 9.96 -15.94 17.23
C GLU A 303 8.44 -15.77 17.32
N ASP A 304 7.96 -14.79 18.08
CA ASP A 304 6.54 -14.51 18.29
C ASP A 304 5.87 -13.69 17.15
N LEU A 305 6.66 -13.17 16.20
CA LEU A 305 6.18 -12.29 15.12
C LEU A 305 6.15 -13.03 13.79
N GLN A 306 4.98 -13.09 13.15
CA GLN A 306 4.90 -13.67 11.80
C GLN A 306 5.72 -12.83 10.81
N PRO A 307 6.31 -13.43 9.76
CA PRO A 307 7.11 -12.68 8.79
C PRO A 307 6.39 -11.47 8.17
N ILE A 308 5.08 -11.58 7.95
CA ILE A 308 4.28 -10.48 7.40
C ILE A 308 4.00 -9.38 8.43
N ASP A 309 3.87 -9.73 9.71
CA ASP A 309 3.75 -8.76 10.79
C ASP A 309 5.00 -7.89 10.88
N ARG A 310 6.18 -8.50 10.79
CA ARG A 310 7.44 -7.76 10.77
C ARG A 310 7.54 -6.83 9.56
N PHE A 311 7.10 -7.26 8.37
CA PHE A 311 7.02 -6.39 7.19
C PHE A 311 6.14 -5.16 7.44
N VAL A 312 4.95 -5.35 8.02
CA VAL A 312 4.03 -4.24 8.34
C VAL A 312 4.65 -3.26 9.33
N VAL A 313 5.32 -3.75 10.37
CA VAL A 313 6.00 -2.89 11.35
C VAL A 313 7.13 -2.09 10.71
N GLU A 314 7.95 -2.74 9.88
CA GLU A 314 9.03 -2.07 9.11
C GLU A 314 8.46 -0.98 8.20
N GLU A 315 7.33 -1.23 7.51
CA GLU A 315 6.63 -0.22 6.70
C GLU A 315 6.21 1.00 7.51
N TYR A 316 5.58 0.79 8.68
CA TYR A 316 5.17 1.91 9.54
C TYR A 316 6.34 2.72 10.07
N LEU A 317 7.45 2.07 10.43
CA LEU A 317 8.65 2.77 10.87
C LEU A 317 9.24 3.62 9.73
N LEU A 318 9.34 3.07 8.52
CA LEU A 318 9.84 3.80 7.36
C LEU A 318 8.94 4.99 7.01
N ASP A 319 7.62 4.84 7.09
CA ASP A 319 6.66 5.92 6.86
C ASP A 319 6.79 7.06 7.87
N VAL A 320 6.93 6.69 9.15
CA VAL A 320 7.12 7.65 10.25
C VAL A 320 8.45 8.38 10.09
N LEU A 321 9.54 7.66 9.80
CA LEU A 321 10.85 8.26 9.59
C LEU A 321 10.85 9.19 8.37
N PHE A 322 10.25 8.77 7.25
CA PHE A 322 10.15 9.59 6.06
C PHE A 322 9.46 10.93 6.35
N TYR A 323 8.36 10.91 7.10
CA TYR A 323 7.63 12.11 7.46
C TYR A 323 8.40 13.02 8.45
N PHE A 324 9.03 12.45 9.48
CA PHE A 324 9.72 13.24 10.51
C PHE A 324 11.15 13.65 10.13
N ASN A 325 11.70 13.17 9.01
CA ASN A 325 13.05 13.50 8.56
C ASN A 325 13.21 14.94 8.04
N GLY A 326 12.14 15.76 8.00
CA GLY A 326 12.24 17.22 7.91
C GLY A 326 12.85 17.76 6.62
N TRP A 327 12.49 17.16 5.48
CA TRP A 327 12.95 17.58 4.14
C TRP A 327 12.37 18.92 3.70
#